data_AF-A0A1B9IM71-F1
#
_entry.id   AF-A0A1B9IM71-F1
#
_cell.length_a   1.000
_cell.length_b   1.000
_cell.length_c   1.000
_cell.angle_alpha   90.00
_cell.angle_beta   90.00
_cell.angle_gamma   90.00
#
_symmetry.space_group_name_H-M   'P 1'
#
loop_
_entity.id
_entity.type
_entity.pdbx_description
1 polymer ?
#
loop_
_entity_poly.entity_id
_entity_poly.type
_entity_poly.pdbx_seq_one_letter_code
_entity_poly.pdbx_strand_id
1 'polypeptide(L)' 'MATMLDYFGVQCACAQCGYPAAKLRSFNWGLKAKRRKTTGTGRHAHLKDVNRRFKNGFREGGAAPKKVKATSE' A
#
# COMPACT_ATOMS: atom_id res chain seq x y z
N MET A 1 39.25 -28.11 20.70
CA MET A 1 39.78 -28.13 19.33
C MET A 1 38.60 -28.26 18.39
N ALA A 2 38.33 -27.18 17.67
CA ALA A 2 37.45 -26.99 16.53
C ALA A 2 36.58 -28.17 16.04
N THR A 3 35.27 -28.07 16.30
CA THR A 3 34.26 -28.20 15.24
C THR A 3 33.32 -27.00 15.33
N MET A 4 33.94 -25.84 15.17
CA MET A 4 33.34 -24.50 15.09
C MET A 4 32.74 -24.24 13.70
N LEU A 5 32.19 -25.27 13.05
CA LEU A 5 31.76 -25.21 11.65
C LEU A 5 30.53 -26.10 11.46
N ASP A 6 29.34 -25.56 11.75
CA ASP A 6 28.10 -25.82 11.01
C ASP A 6 26.95 -24.89 11.46
N TYR A 7 27.28 -23.66 11.89
CA TYR A 7 26.33 -22.55 11.87
C TYR A 7 26.30 -21.94 10.46
N PHE A 8 26.05 -22.74 9.42
CA PHE A 8 25.82 -22.21 8.07
C PHE A 8 24.36 -21.74 8.00
N GLY A 9 24.09 -20.63 8.69
CA GLY A 9 22.79 -19.97 8.73
C GLY A 9 22.38 -19.55 7.33
N VAL A 10 21.38 -20.24 6.79
CA VAL A 10 20.55 -19.78 5.66
C VAL A 10 20.36 -18.28 5.82
N GLN A 11 20.76 -17.49 4.82
CA GLN A 11 20.50 -16.06 4.78
C GLN A 11 19.00 -15.84 5.05
N CYS A 12 18.62 -15.50 6.28
CA CYS A 12 17.24 -15.33 6.75
C CYS A 12 16.63 -14.03 6.22
N ALA A 13 16.77 -13.79 4.92
CA ALA A 13 16.23 -12.63 4.23
C ALA A 13 15.16 -13.10 3.25
N CYS A 14 13.97 -12.51 3.33
CA CYS A 14 12.90 -12.84 2.40
C CYS A 14 13.31 -12.49 0.96
N ALA A 15 13.41 -13.48 0.07
CA ALA A 15 13.77 -13.27 -1.34
C ALA A 15 12.77 -12.38 -2.10
N GLN A 16 11.55 -12.26 -1.60
CA GLN A 16 10.49 -11.46 -2.20
C GLN A 16 10.55 -10.00 -1.74
N CYS A 17 10.45 -9.71 -0.44
CA CYS A 17 10.36 -8.34 0.10
C CYS A 17 11.67 -7.80 0.68
N GLY A 18 12.63 -8.66 1.03
CA GLY A 18 13.91 -8.26 1.64
C GLY A 18 13.86 -8.07 3.16
N TYR A 19 12.78 -8.44 3.86
CA TYR A 19 12.74 -8.45 5.33
C TYR A 19 13.94 -9.25 5.86
N PRO A 20 14.74 -8.75 6.82
CA PRO A 20 14.46 -7.66 7.78
C PRO A 20 14.85 -6.24 7.34
N ALA A 21 15.26 -6.01 6.10
CA ALA A 21 15.62 -4.67 5.64
C ALA A 21 14.43 -3.69 5.72
N ALA A 22 14.69 -2.44 6.12
CA ALA A 22 13.66 -1.40 6.24
C ALA A 22 13.04 -1.00 4.89
N LYS A 23 13.83 -1.09 3.80
CA LYS A 23 13.35 -0.79 2.44
C LYS A 23 12.88 -2.07 1.76
N LEU A 24 11.75 -1.98 1.06
CA LEU A 24 11.27 -3.06 0.21
C LEU A 24 12.23 -3.31 -0.97
N ARG A 25 12.55 -4.58 -1.20
CA ARG A 25 13.37 -5.03 -2.33
C ARG A 25 12.69 -4.74 -3.67
N SER A 26 13.37 -3.95 -4.52
CA SER A 26 12.93 -3.53 -5.86
C SER A 26 14.14 -3.39 -6.80
N PHE A 27 14.04 -3.92 -8.03
CA PHE A 27 15.07 -3.75 -9.07
C PHE A 27 14.47 -3.22 -10.37
N ASN A 28 15.25 -2.41 -11.10
CA ASN A 28 14.80 -1.75 -12.34
C ASN A 28 14.52 -2.73 -13.49
N TRP A 29 15.24 -3.84 -13.56
CA TRP A 29 15.01 -4.90 -14.54
C TRP A 29 13.72 -5.69 -14.30
N GLY A 30 13.11 -5.59 -13.11
CA GLY A 30 11.91 -6.34 -12.71
C GLY A 30 10.60 -5.57 -12.83
N LEU A 31 10.26 -4.99 -14.00
CA LEU A 31 9.06 -4.14 -14.15
C LEU A 31 7.74 -4.85 -13.75
N LYS A 32 7.58 -6.13 -14.09
CA LYS A 32 6.40 -6.94 -13.69
C LYS A 32 6.35 -7.15 -12.17
N ALA A 33 7.50 -7.35 -11.54
CA ALA A 33 7.59 -7.50 -10.09
C ALA A 33 7.22 -6.19 -9.38
N LYS A 34 7.62 -5.03 -9.93
CA LYS A 34 7.17 -3.72 -9.43
C LYS A 34 5.65 -3.61 -9.50
N ARG A 35 5.03 -3.85 -10.67
CA ARG A 35 3.57 -3.75 -10.88
C ARG A 35 2.74 -4.60 -9.91
N ARG A 36 3.22 -5.78 -9.50
CA ARG A 36 2.52 -6.64 -8.53
C ARG A 36 2.49 -6.08 -7.10
N LYS A 37 3.39 -5.15 -6.78
CA LYS A 37 3.54 -4.57 -5.43
C LYS A 37 3.22 -3.08 -5.38
N THR A 38 2.99 -2.43 -6.51
CA THR A 38 2.75 -0.99 -6.58
C THR A 38 1.57 -0.60 -5.69
N THR A 39 1.69 0.57 -5.06
CA THR A 39 0.60 1.29 -4.41
C THR A 39 -0.61 1.36 -5.35
N GLY A 40 -1.67 0.62 -5.05
CA GLY A 40 -2.93 0.59 -5.78
C GLY A 40 -3.48 -0.84 -5.96
N THR A 41 -2.64 -1.86 -5.81
CA THR A 41 -3.03 -3.28 -6.02
C THR A 41 -3.83 -3.86 -4.85
N GLY A 42 -3.77 -3.26 -3.66
CA GLY A 42 -4.38 -3.79 -2.43
C GLY A 42 -5.64 -3.06 -1.95
N ARG A 43 -6.02 -3.32 -0.69
CA ARG A 43 -7.24 -2.76 -0.08
C ARG A 43 -7.16 -1.25 0.21
N HIS A 44 -5.97 -0.67 0.40
CA HIS A 44 -5.73 0.78 0.57
C HIS A 44 -6.79 1.48 1.43
N ALA A 45 -6.78 1.22 2.74
CA ALA A 45 -7.78 1.78 3.66
C ALA A 45 -7.78 3.33 3.66
N HIS A 46 -6.61 3.96 3.74
CA HIS A 46 -6.50 5.41 3.84
C HIS A 46 -6.52 6.12 2.48
N LEU A 47 -5.65 5.71 1.56
CA LEU A 47 -5.45 6.41 0.27
C LEU A 47 -6.72 6.48 -0.60
N LYS A 48 -7.60 5.48 -0.51
CA LYS A 48 -8.89 5.53 -1.22
C LYS A 48 -9.79 6.64 -0.71
N ASP A 49 -9.84 6.82 0.60
CA ASP A 49 -10.65 7.85 1.23
C ASP A 49 -10.08 9.25 0.96
N VAL A 50 -8.75 9.40 1.04
CA VAL A 50 -8.07 10.65 0.68
C VAL A 50 -8.39 11.06 -0.76
N ASN A 51 -8.31 10.14 -1.73
CA ASN A 51 -8.64 10.44 -3.12
C ASN A 51 -10.11 10.86 -3.30
N ARG A 52 -11.02 10.26 -2.53
CA ARG A 52 -12.45 10.64 -2.53
C ARG A 52 -12.66 12.04 -1.94
N ARG A 53 -12.01 12.34 -0.81
CA ARG A 53 -12.06 13.67 -0.18
C ARG A 53 -11.42 14.74 -1.05
N PHE A 54 -10.32 14.43 -1.72
CA PHE A 54 -9.62 15.32 -2.66
C PHE A 54 -10.57 15.80 -3.76
N LYS A 55 -11.29 14.89 -4.42
CA LYS A 55 -12.31 15.24 -5.43
C LYS A 55 -13.45 16.08 -4.88
N ASN A 56 -13.72 15.96 -3.58
CA ASN A 56 -14.77 16.69 -2.90
C ASN A 56 -14.27 18.00 -2.23
N GLY A 57 -12.98 18.33 -2.39
CA GLY A 57 -12.37 19.55 -1.85
C GLY A 57 -12.09 19.53 -0.34
N PHE A 58 -11.86 18.35 0.25
CA PHE A 58 -11.53 18.17 1.68
C PHE A 58 -12.48 18.91 2.65
N ARG A 59 -13.79 18.81 2.41
CA ARG A 59 -14.79 19.43 3.29
C ARG A 59 -14.71 18.85 4.71
N GLU A 60 -14.48 19.71 5.69
CA GLU A 60 -14.55 19.40 7.12
C GLU A 60 -15.90 19.90 7.65
N GLY A 61 -16.82 19.00 7.99
CA GLY A 61 -18.02 19.36 8.77
C GLY A 61 -19.26 19.89 8.05
N GLY A 62 -19.41 19.73 6.73
CA GLY A 62 -20.64 20.12 6.01
C GLY A 62 -21.66 18.99 5.88
N ALA A 63 -22.82 19.09 6.54
CA ALA A 63 -23.95 18.20 6.28
C ALA A 63 -24.39 18.34 4.82
N ALA A 64 -24.59 17.21 4.12
CA ALA A 64 -25.07 17.24 2.75
C ALA A 64 -26.48 17.87 2.72
N PRO A 65 -26.73 18.89 1.87
CA PRO A 65 -28.06 19.48 1.77
C PRO A 65 -29.06 18.42 1.30
N LYS A 66 -30.20 18.31 2.00
CA LYS A 66 -31.27 17.39 1.60
C LYS A 66 -31.81 17.82 0.23
N LYS A 67 -31.76 16.93 -0.75
CA LYS A 67 -32.43 17.13 -2.04
C LYS A 67 -33.92 16.84 -1.88
N VAL A 68 -34.75 17.87 -1.79
CA VAL A 68 -36.21 17.74 -1.99
C VAL A 68 -36.48 17.68 -3.49
N LYS A 69 -37.25 16.67 -3.94
CA LYS A 69 -37.77 16.63 -5.30
C LYS A 69 -38.76 17.78 -5.46
N ALA A 70 -38.67 18.54 -6.54
CA ALA A 70 -39.67 19.54 -6.86
C ALA A 70 -41.00 18.84 -7.13
N THR A 71 -42.01 19.14 -6.32
CA THR A 71 -43.40 18.75 -6.62
C THR A 71 -43.83 19.59 -7.82
N SER A 72 -43.95 18.95 -8.97
CA SER A 72 -44.67 19.55 -10.10
C SER A 72 -46.14 19.56 -9.73
N GLU A 73 -46.70 20.76 -9.60
CA GLU A 73 -48.14 21.01 -9.51
C GLU A 73 -48.83 20.67 -10.83
#